data_AF-A0A103DWE9-F1
#
_entry.id   AF-A0A103DWE9-F1
#
_cell.length_a   1.000
_cell.length_b   1.000
_cell.length_c   1.000
_cell.angle_alpha   90.00
_cell.angle_beta   90.00
_cell.angle_gamma   90.00
#
_symmetry.space_group_name_H-M   'P 1'
#
loop_
_entity.id
_entity.type
_entity.pdbx_description
1 polymer ?
#
loop_
_entity_poly.entity_id
_entity_poly.type
_entity_poly.pdbx_seq_one_letter_code
_entity_poly.pdbx_strand_id
1 'polypeptide(L)'
;MGSLSTGLSSASSSVASLSTSASTGIGSLSTGLSATNSNLASLSTSTSTGLGSLSTGLSSITSNTTKLGTSTAAALGGGASYNSATGVISAPSYITYNSDGTTSVNHSVGNAIDSINAKGIKYFHENSTQPDSIAAGTNSVAIGPNAIANIADSIAIGNGATTSAAVAVSSVAIGGLTFGGFAGGNPVGVFSVGAPGAERQITNVAAGRIAKVSTDAVNGSQLYATNNIVSSLSTGLNTTNSNLASLSTSTSTAVGSLSTGLSATNSNLASLSTSTSTSIGSLSTGLSATNSNLASLSTSTSSGLGSLSTSLSNTNTSVASLSTSVTNINTQITSLSTSITENVIHSLPASTGIAADMSAPSAAEPSVTAGSNSVAIGANSNDAGRSNVVSVGSAAQQRQITNVAPGTEGTDAVNLNQLNVVSASMSQSLSNQQTQIDTLGAQVNQQQQQLQQTDAMARQGIAAVAAMAAIPHMDRDANFAMGVGSSTFLGQKAMALGIQARLTENLKASLNGGLSGSQKVLGAGMLYQWK
;
A
#
# COMPACT_ATOMS: atom_id res chain seq x y z
N MET A 1 99.79 -56.55 -131.45
CA MET A 1 100.53 -57.51 -132.31
C MET A 1 99.55 -58.55 -132.82
N GLY A 2 99.44 -58.70 -134.15
CA GLY A 2 98.67 -59.76 -134.82
C GLY A 2 97.18 -59.48 -135.03
N SER A 3 96.82 -58.65 -136.01
CA SER A 3 95.45 -58.56 -136.54
C SER A 3 95.16 -59.79 -137.41
N LEU A 4 94.17 -60.59 -137.03
CA LEU A 4 93.54 -61.56 -137.94
C LEU A 4 92.26 -60.92 -138.50
N SER A 5 92.45 -59.89 -139.33
CA SER A 5 91.41 -59.29 -140.17
C SER A 5 91.70 -59.69 -141.62
N THR A 6 90.82 -60.53 -142.16
CA THR A 6 90.51 -60.83 -143.58
C THR A 6 90.35 -62.35 -143.76
N GLY A 7 89.11 -62.83 -143.73
CA GLY A 7 88.84 -64.22 -144.11
C GLY A 7 87.63 -64.87 -143.44
N LEU A 8 86.45 -64.26 -143.51
CA LEU A 8 85.20 -65.01 -143.40
C LEU A 8 84.06 -64.28 -144.15
N SER A 9 84.15 -64.24 -145.47
CA SER A 9 83.13 -63.61 -146.35
C SER A 9 82.02 -64.55 -146.82
N SER A 10 82.00 -65.82 -146.38
CA SER A 10 80.83 -66.71 -146.58
C SER A 10 80.98 -68.00 -145.77
N ALA A 11 80.37 -68.05 -144.58
CA ALA A 11 80.03 -69.31 -143.93
C ALA A 11 78.53 -69.59 -144.20
N SER A 12 78.23 -70.49 -145.14
CA SER A 12 76.87 -71.02 -145.35
C SER A 12 76.57 -72.28 -144.52
N SER A 13 77.32 -72.48 -143.43
CA SER A 13 77.08 -73.53 -142.46
C SER A 13 77.09 -72.94 -141.06
N SER A 14 76.10 -73.37 -140.28
CA SER A 14 75.69 -72.82 -138.99
C SER A 14 76.85 -72.53 -138.04
N VAL A 15 77.16 -71.25 -137.81
CA VAL A 15 77.95 -70.82 -136.65
C VAL A 15 77.06 -71.00 -135.42
N ALA A 16 77.14 -72.16 -134.78
CA ALA A 16 76.22 -72.57 -133.72
C ALA A 16 76.41 -71.81 -132.39
N SER A 17 77.52 -71.12 -132.18
CA SER A 17 77.67 -70.21 -131.04
C SER A 17 78.80 -69.19 -131.25
N LEU A 18 78.54 -67.95 -130.85
CA LEU A 18 79.55 -66.93 -130.63
C LEU A 18 79.50 -66.59 -129.13
N SER A 19 80.35 -67.24 -128.35
CA SER A 19 80.52 -66.94 -126.92
C SER A 19 81.56 -65.85 -126.77
N THR A 20 81.12 -64.61 -126.50
CA THR A 20 82.00 -63.54 -126.05
C THR A 20 82.01 -63.50 -124.54
N SER A 21 83.06 -64.05 -123.93
CA SER A 21 83.34 -63.88 -122.51
C SER A 21 83.63 -62.41 -122.19
N ALA A 22 83.00 -61.91 -121.13
CA ALA A 22 83.37 -60.74 -120.33
C ALA A 22 83.70 -59.44 -121.09
N SER A 23 82.74 -58.51 -121.12
CA SER A 23 83.08 -57.08 -120.99
C SER A 23 81.90 -56.31 -120.41
N THR A 24 82.06 -55.88 -119.16
CA THR A 24 81.13 -55.07 -118.35
C THR A 24 81.06 -53.60 -118.82
N GLY A 25 81.10 -53.33 -120.12
CA GLY A 25 81.44 -52.00 -120.63
C GLY A 25 80.69 -51.51 -121.87
N ILE A 26 79.49 -52.01 -122.18
CA ILE A 26 78.70 -51.51 -123.31
C ILE A 26 77.41 -50.86 -122.81
N GLY A 27 77.44 -49.55 -122.62
CA GLY A 27 76.26 -48.72 -122.51
C GLY A 27 75.60 -48.57 -123.88
N SER A 28 74.33 -48.97 -123.98
CA SER A 28 73.38 -48.72 -125.08
C SER A 28 73.81 -49.13 -126.50
N LEU A 29 73.24 -50.24 -126.98
CA LEU A 29 73.23 -50.61 -128.41
C LEU A 29 71.79 -50.52 -128.94
N SER A 30 71.23 -49.31 -129.08
CA SER A 30 69.85 -49.10 -129.53
C SER A 30 69.68 -48.30 -130.82
N THR A 31 70.66 -48.26 -131.73
CA THR A 31 70.51 -47.49 -132.99
C THR A 31 71.06 -48.17 -134.25
N GLY A 32 70.96 -49.49 -134.41
CA GLY A 32 71.57 -50.14 -135.59
C GLY A 32 71.01 -51.48 -136.04
N LEU A 33 69.68 -51.68 -136.03
CA LEU A 33 69.09 -52.83 -136.73
C LEU A 33 67.77 -52.45 -137.43
N SER A 34 67.91 -51.71 -138.53
CA SER A 34 66.88 -51.62 -139.57
C SER A 34 67.24 -52.61 -140.67
N ALA A 35 66.26 -53.47 -141.01
CA ALA A 35 66.28 -54.50 -142.06
C ALA A 35 67.13 -55.75 -141.78
N THR A 36 66.53 -56.79 -141.20
CA THR A 36 66.56 -58.15 -141.78
C THR A 36 65.36 -58.97 -141.29
N ASN A 37 64.79 -59.68 -142.26
CA ASN A 37 63.60 -60.51 -142.29
C ASN A 37 63.82 -61.88 -141.60
N SER A 38 62.85 -62.29 -140.77
CA SER A 38 62.56 -63.67 -140.31
C SER A 38 63.49 -64.35 -139.28
N ASN A 39 63.15 -64.12 -138.00
CA ASN A 39 63.07 -65.10 -136.89
C ASN A 39 64.38 -65.66 -136.31
N LEU A 40 65.22 -64.71 -135.91
CA LEU A 40 66.30 -64.75 -134.92
C LEU A 40 65.89 -65.42 -133.58
N ALA A 41 66.32 -66.66 -133.34
CA ALA A 41 65.98 -67.45 -132.16
C ALA A 41 66.80 -67.16 -130.88
N SER A 42 67.68 -66.16 -130.87
CA SER A 42 68.36 -65.76 -129.62
C SER A 42 68.75 -64.29 -129.64
N LEU A 43 67.98 -63.49 -128.91
CA LEU A 43 68.35 -62.14 -128.55
C LEU A 43 69.35 -62.23 -127.37
N SER A 44 70.52 -61.64 -127.58
CA SER A 44 71.72 -61.70 -126.72
C SER A 44 71.46 -61.36 -125.24
N THR A 45 72.13 -62.09 -124.35
CA THR A 45 72.02 -62.03 -122.89
C THR A 45 72.31 -60.64 -122.29
N SER A 46 72.96 -59.72 -123.02
CA SER A 46 73.35 -58.39 -122.49
C SER A 46 72.23 -57.33 -122.52
N THR A 47 71.30 -57.37 -123.48
CA THR A 47 70.07 -56.53 -123.41
C THR A 47 69.06 -57.10 -122.43
N SER A 48 69.06 -58.43 -122.25
CA SER A 48 68.32 -59.14 -121.21
C SER A 48 68.78 -58.78 -119.79
N THR A 49 70.08 -58.58 -119.54
CA THR A 49 70.58 -58.14 -118.22
C THR A 49 70.25 -56.70 -117.88
N GLY A 50 70.25 -55.79 -118.87
CA GLY A 50 69.85 -54.39 -118.68
C GLY A 50 68.35 -54.23 -118.44
N LEU A 51 67.52 -54.88 -119.26
CA LEU A 51 66.07 -54.96 -119.07
C LEU A 51 65.70 -55.73 -117.78
N GLY A 52 66.48 -56.74 -117.41
CA GLY A 52 66.36 -57.47 -116.14
C GLY A 52 66.73 -56.62 -114.92
N SER A 53 67.75 -55.76 -115.03
CA SER A 53 68.11 -54.82 -113.96
C SER A 53 67.06 -53.71 -113.80
N LEU A 54 66.49 -53.24 -114.91
CA LEU A 54 65.39 -52.28 -114.88
C LEU A 54 64.10 -52.91 -114.35
N SER A 55 63.79 -54.16 -114.72
CA SER A 55 62.61 -54.86 -114.20
C SER A 55 62.75 -55.16 -112.71
N THR A 56 63.91 -55.59 -112.23
CA THR A 56 64.18 -55.79 -110.79
C THR A 56 64.16 -54.47 -110.02
N GLY A 57 64.69 -53.38 -110.58
CA GLY A 57 64.61 -52.05 -110.00
C GLY A 57 63.16 -51.55 -109.89
N LEU A 58 62.38 -51.69 -110.96
CA LEU A 58 60.96 -51.34 -110.98
C LEU A 58 60.14 -52.21 -110.02
N SER A 59 60.42 -53.51 -109.96
CA SER A 59 59.80 -54.42 -108.98
C SER A 59 60.15 -54.04 -107.53
N SER A 60 61.39 -53.60 -107.28
CA SER A 60 61.83 -53.16 -105.94
C SER A 60 61.17 -51.85 -105.54
N ILE A 61 61.03 -50.90 -106.47
CA ILE A 61 60.28 -49.65 -106.25
C ILE A 61 58.82 -49.98 -105.94
N THR A 62 58.16 -50.82 -106.74
CA THR A 62 56.77 -51.25 -106.50
C THR A 62 56.61 -51.98 -105.16
N SER A 63 57.58 -52.80 -104.76
CA SER A 63 57.58 -53.46 -103.45
C SER A 63 57.73 -52.45 -102.32
N ASN A 64 58.64 -51.48 -102.44
CA ASN A 64 58.87 -50.45 -101.44
C ASN A 64 57.69 -49.48 -101.33
N THR A 65 57.06 -49.08 -102.45
CA THR A 65 55.85 -48.25 -102.43
C THR A 65 54.67 -49.00 -101.84
N THR A 66 54.53 -50.30 -102.12
CA THR A 66 53.50 -51.14 -101.48
C THR A 66 53.74 -51.29 -99.98
N LYS A 67 54.98 -51.54 -99.56
CA LYS A 67 55.35 -51.58 -98.13
C LYS A 67 55.09 -50.25 -97.45
N LEU A 68 55.45 -49.13 -98.08
CA LEU A 68 55.21 -47.79 -97.55
C LEU A 68 53.71 -47.48 -97.43
N GLY A 69 52.93 -47.78 -98.47
CA GLY A 69 51.48 -47.57 -98.46
C GLY A 69 50.78 -48.41 -97.39
N THR A 70 51.12 -49.70 -97.32
CA THR A 70 50.57 -50.61 -96.30
C THR A 70 51.00 -50.23 -94.87
N SER A 71 52.26 -49.85 -94.65
CA SER A 71 52.71 -49.39 -93.33
C SER A 71 52.04 -48.07 -92.93
N THR A 72 51.79 -47.17 -93.90
CA THR A 72 51.10 -45.89 -93.64
C THR A 72 49.63 -46.14 -93.26
N ALA A 73 48.93 -47.01 -93.97
CA ALA A 73 47.56 -47.40 -93.64
C ALA A 73 47.47 -48.08 -92.26
N ALA A 74 48.41 -48.97 -91.94
CA ALA A 74 48.48 -49.61 -90.63
C ALA A 74 48.75 -48.60 -89.49
N ALA A 75 49.62 -47.60 -89.73
CA ALA A 75 49.93 -46.56 -88.76
C ALA A 75 48.75 -45.60 -88.51
N LEU A 76 47.94 -45.31 -89.54
CA LEU A 76 46.68 -44.60 -89.37
C LEU A 76 45.67 -45.45 -88.57
N GLY A 77 45.60 -46.75 -88.84
CA GLY A 77 44.60 -47.62 -88.22
C GLY A 77 43.18 -47.22 -88.64
N GLY A 78 42.20 -47.37 -87.76
CA GLY A 78 40.80 -46.95 -88.03
C GLY A 78 40.17 -47.61 -89.26
N GLY A 79 40.66 -48.77 -89.70
CA GLY A 79 40.21 -49.45 -90.92
C GLY A 79 40.78 -48.91 -92.23
N ALA A 80 41.78 -48.01 -92.20
CA ALA A 80 42.48 -47.57 -93.40
C ALA A 80 43.23 -48.72 -94.08
N SER A 81 43.24 -48.76 -95.42
CA SER A 81 43.86 -49.79 -96.24
C SER A 81 44.51 -49.17 -97.48
N TYR A 82 45.65 -49.72 -97.91
CA TYR A 82 46.35 -49.30 -99.13
C TYR A 82 46.00 -50.21 -100.31
N ASN A 83 45.54 -49.61 -101.40
CA ASN A 83 45.31 -50.31 -102.66
C ASN A 83 46.55 -50.18 -103.56
N SER A 84 47.29 -51.28 -103.74
CA SER A 84 48.52 -51.29 -104.55
C SER A 84 48.29 -51.08 -106.05
N ALA A 85 47.07 -51.25 -106.55
CA ALA A 85 46.74 -51.00 -107.96
C ALA A 85 46.46 -49.52 -108.24
N THR A 86 45.94 -48.77 -107.27
CA THR A 86 45.59 -47.34 -107.44
C THR A 86 46.51 -46.37 -106.71
N GLY A 87 47.33 -46.85 -105.75
CA GLY A 87 48.19 -46.02 -104.92
C GLY A 87 47.45 -45.25 -103.82
N VAL A 88 46.15 -45.47 -103.63
CA VAL A 88 45.29 -44.74 -102.69
C VAL A 88 45.22 -45.46 -101.34
N ILE A 89 45.28 -44.69 -100.25
CA ILE A 89 44.94 -45.15 -98.90
C ILE A 89 43.49 -44.75 -98.62
N SER A 90 42.65 -45.70 -98.21
CA SER A 90 41.27 -45.41 -97.81
C SER A 90 41.24 -44.58 -96.52
N ALA A 91 40.26 -43.68 -96.40
CA ALA A 91 40.13 -42.85 -95.21
C ALA A 91 39.94 -43.72 -93.95
N PRO A 92 40.61 -43.41 -92.83
CA PRO A 92 40.32 -44.04 -91.55
C PRO A 92 38.92 -43.67 -91.05
N SER A 93 38.44 -44.39 -90.05
CA SER A 93 37.19 -44.12 -89.34
C SER A 93 37.46 -44.08 -87.84
N TYR A 94 37.69 -42.88 -87.31
CA TYR A 94 37.88 -42.66 -85.88
C TYR A 94 36.58 -42.24 -85.21
N ILE A 95 36.12 -43.01 -84.23
CA ILE A 95 34.88 -42.74 -83.50
C ILE A 95 35.18 -41.79 -82.34
N THR A 96 34.49 -40.65 -82.30
CA THR A 96 34.49 -39.73 -81.16
C THR A 96 33.09 -39.66 -80.54
N TYR A 97 33.01 -39.20 -79.28
CA TYR A 97 31.76 -39.16 -78.50
C TYR A 97 31.26 -37.73 -78.37
N ASN A 98 30.00 -37.50 -78.72
CA ASN A 98 29.35 -36.20 -78.63
C ASN A 98 28.72 -36.01 -77.24
N SER A 99 28.52 -34.74 -76.84
CA SER A 99 27.94 -34.38 -75.54
C SER A 99 26.44 -34.70 -75.40
N ASP A 100 25.76 -35.06 -76.49
CA ASP A 100 24.34 -35.43 -76.52
C ASP A 100 24.10 -36.95 -76.41
N GLY A 101 25.15 -37.73 -76.16
CA GLY A 101 25.09 -39.19 -76.07
C GLY A 101 25.26 -39.93 -77.40
N THR A 102 25.49 -39.22 -78.52
CA THR A 102 25.78 -39.82 -79.83
C THR A 102 27.29 -39.95 -80.11
N THR A 103 27.65 -40.51 -81.26
CA THR A 103 29.04 -40.62 -81.72
C THR A 103 29.22 -40.03 -83.11
N SER A 104 30.41 -39.49 -83.39
CA SER A 104 30.81 -38.97 -84.72
C SER A 104 31.90 -39.85 -85.35
N VAL A 105 31.87 -40.03 -86.66
CA VAL A 105 32.92 -40.74 -87.41
C VAL A 105 33.81 -39.71 -88.12
N ASN A 106 35.10 -39.72 -87.80
CA ASN A 106 36.07 -38.77 -88.31
C ASN A 106 37.02 -39.47 -89.30
N HIS A 107 37.16 -38.87 -90.48
CA HIS A 107 37.96 -39.41 -91.58
C HIS A 107 39.39 -38.88 -91.66
N SER A 108 39.82 -38.09 -90.67
CA SER A 108 41.18 -37.61 -90.51
C SER A 108 41.54 -37.53 -89.03
N VAL A 109 42.84 -37.59 -88.72
CA VAL A 109 43.34 -37.44 -87.34
C VAL A 109 43.03 -36.03 -86.83
N GLY A 110 43.17 -35.00 -87.67
CA GLY A 110 42.85 -33.61 -87.33
C GLY A 110 41.40 -33.43 -86.89
N ASN A 111 40.44 -33.92 -87.69
CA ASN A 111 39.01 -33.82 -87.35
C ASN A 111 38.68 -34.56 -86.05
N ALA A 112 39.33 -35.72 -85.80
CA ALA A 112 39.15 -36.45 -84.55
C ALA A 112 39.67 -35.66 -83.35
N ILE A 113 40.85 -35.02 -83.46
CA ILE A 113 41.43 -34.16 -82.41
C ILE A 113 40.55 -32.93 -82.17
N ASP A 114 40.09 -32.27 -83.23
CA ASP A 114 39.19 -31.11 -83.11
C ASP A 114 37.87 -31.51 -82.45
N SER A 115 37.32 -32.68 -82.82
CA SER A 115 36.13 -33.23 -82.17
C SER A 115 36.38 -33.53 -80.68
N ILE A 116 37.55 -34.04 -80.31
CA ILE A 116 37.92 -34.30 -78.91
C ILE A 116 37.96 -33.00 -78.11
N ASN A 117 38.60 -31.95 -78.64
CA ASN A 117 38.68 -30.66 -77.96
C ASN A 117 37.33 -29.93 -77.89
N ALA A 118 36.51 -30.04 -78.94
CA ALA A 118 35.24 -29.32 -79.02
C ALA A 118 34.06 -30.01 -78.32
N LYS A 119 34.10 -31.34 -78.15
CA LYS A 119 32.97 -32.15 -77.62
C LYS A 119 33.36 -33.07 -76.46
N GLY A 120 34.65 -33.18 -76.17
CA GLY A 120 35.19 -34.03 -75.13
C GLY A 120 35.41 -35.48 -75.58
N ILE A 121 35.51 -36.36 -74.58
CA ILE A 121 35.75 -37.79 -74.74
C ILE A 121 34.65 -38.57 -74.01
N LYS A 122 34.59 -39.89 -74.18
CA LYS A 122 33.64 -40.72 -73.45
C LYS A 122 33.73 -40.43 -71.94
N TYR A 123 32.59 -40.12 -71.32
CA TYR A 123 32.42 -39.77 -69.90
C TYR A 123 32.79 -38.33 -69.50
N PHE A 124 33.53 -37.59 -70.34
CA PHE A 124 33.92 -36.20 -70.06
C PHE A 124 33.47 -35.30 -71.20
N HIS A 125 32.39 -34.57 -70.96
CA HIS A 125 31.77 -33.70 -71.95
C HIS A 125 31.56 -32.31 -71.40
N GLU A 126 31.92 -31.31 -72.21
CA GLU A 126 31.57 -29.92 -71.98
C GLU A 126 30.78 -29.44 -73.18
N ASN A 127 29.51 -29.08 -72.96
CA ASN A 127 28.65 -28.58 -74.03
C ASN A 127 28.76 -27.04 -74.09
N SER A 128 29.84 -26.54 -74.71
CA SER A 128 30.12 -25.10 -74.77
C SER A 128 30.94 -24.71 -76.00
N THR A 129 30.91 -23.42 -76.32
CA THR A 129 31.82 -22.73 -77.28
C THR A 129 32.52 -21.53 -76.64
N GLN A 130 32.35 -21.34 -75.34
CA GLN A 130 32.99 -20.29 -74.55
C GLN A 130 34.47 -20.63 -74.29
N PRO A 131 35.28 -19.68 -73.79
CA PRO A 131 36.69 -19.91 -73.47
C PRO A 131 36.93 -21.15 -72.60
N ASP A 132 38.12 -21.73 -72.77
CA ASP A 132 38.60 -22.89 -72.03
C ASP A 132 38.74 -22.60 -70.52
N SER A 133 38.81 -23.68 -69.75
CA SER A 133 39.15 -23.66 -68.34
C SER A 133 40.63 -23.33 -68.09
N ILE A 134 40.96 -22.80 -66.91
CA ILE A 134 42.31 -22.41 -66.51
C ILE A 134 42.64 -23.01 -65.13
N ALA A 135 43.50 -24.03 -65.10
CA ALA A 135 44.04 -24.62 -63.88
C ALA A 135 45.47 -24.09 -63.62
N ALA A 136 45.56 -22.88 -63.07
CA ALA A 136 46.84 -22.19 -62.82
C ALA A 136 47.45 -22.51 -61.44
N GLY A 137 46.66 -23.00 -60.50
CA GLY A 137 47.14 -23.43 -59.18
C GLY A 137 47.94 -24.73 -59.28
N THR A 138 48.96 -24.88 -58.42
CA THR A 138 49.69 -26.16 -58.30
C THR A 138 48.74 -27.29 -57.93
N ASN A 139 48.77 -28.41 -58.64
CA ASN A 139 47.86 -29.56 -58.46
C ASN A 139 46.36 -29.20 -58.55
N SER A 140 46.01 -28.09 -59.21
CA SER A 140 44.61 -27.68 -59.35
C SER A 140 43.91 -28.39 -60.51
N VAL A 141 42.58 -28.38 -60.48
CA VAL A 141 41.74 -28.92 -61.57
C VAL A 141 40.69 -27.88 -61.92
N ALA A 142 40.55 -27.56 -63.20
CA ALA A 142 39.47 -26.72 -63.73
C ALA A 142 38.68 -27.54 -64.76
N ILE A 143 37.36 -27.55 -64.63
CA ILE A 143 36.44 -28.29 -65.50
C ILE A 143 35.25 -27.38 -65.86
N GLY A 144 34.97 -27.21 -67.14
CA GLY A 144 33.90 -26.39 -67.66
C GLY A 144 34.40 -25.07 -68.28
N PRO A 145 33.59 -24.48 -69.18
CA PRO A 145 33.95 -23.22 -69.82
C PRO A 145 34.15 -22.10 -68.80
N ASN A 146 35.16 -21.25 -69.02
CA ASN A 146 35.53 -20.15 -68.11
C ASN A 146 35.82 -20.56 -66.65
N ALA A 147 35.98 -21.85 -66.32
CA ALA A 147 36.34 -22.25 -64.96
C ALA A 147 37.79 -21.87 -64.66
N ILE A 148 38.07 -21.25 -63.51
CA ILE A 148 39.41 -20.80 -63.11
C ILE A 148 39.76 -21.35 -61.74
N ALA A 149 40.71 -22.29 -61.70
CA ALA A 149 41.33 -22.82 -60.50
C ALA A 149 42.75 -22.25 -60.35
N ASN A 150 42.89 -21.13 -59.67
CA ASN A 150 44.17 -20.43 -59.45
C ASN A 150 44.77 -20.68 -58.05
N ILE A 151 44.05 -21.38 -57.17
CA ILE A 151 44.51 -21.77 -55.84
C ILE A 151 45.10 -23.19 -55.89
N ALA A 152 46.21 -23.43 -55.18
CA ALA A 152 46.82 -24.76 -55.09
C ALA A 152 45.85 -25.79 -54.48
N ASP A 153 46.01 -27.05 -54.88
CA ASP A 153 45.24 -28.21 -54.38
C ASP A 153 43.71 -27.99 -54.39
N SER A 154 43.22 -27.21 -55.36
CA SER A 154 41.82 -26.78 -55.44
C SER A 154 41.17 -27.15 -56.77
N ILE A 155 39.84 -27.21 -56.77
CA ILE A 155 39.03 -27.61 -57.92
C ILE A 155 38.00 -26.51 -58.21
N ALA A 156 37.90 -26.09 -59.47
CA ALA A 156 36.79 -25.30 -60.00
C ALA A 156 36.01 -26.14 -61.01
N ILE A 157 34.73 -26.39 -60.75
CA ILE A 157 33.88 -27.18 -61.65
C ILE A 157 32.57 -26.45 -62.01
N GLY A 158 32.31 -26.35 -63.31
CA GLY A 158 31.13 -25.75 -63.90
C GLY A 158 31.42 -24.42 -64.59
N ASN A 159 30.51 -24.00 -65.48
CA ASN A 159 30.65 -22.76 -66.25
C ASN A 159 30.92 -21.55 -65.33
N GLY A 160 32.06 -20.89 -65.53
CA GLY A 160 32.47 -19.70 -64.78
C GLY A 160 32.83 -19.93 -63.31
N ALA A 161 33.05 -21.18 -62.88
CA ALA A 161 33.44 -21.46 -61.50
C ALA A 161 34.83 -20.89 -61.17
N THR A 162 35.01 -20.31 -59.98
CA THR A 162 36.29 -19.72 -59.56
C THR A 162 36.72 -20.20 -58.17
N THR A 163 38.02 -20.30 -57.93
CA THR A 163 38.58 -20.62 -56.61
C THR A 163 39.00 -19.36 -55.86
N SER A 164 38.90 -19.39 -54.53
CA SER A 164 39.46 -18.39 -53.61
C SER A 164 40.15 -19.11 -52.44
N ALA A 165 41.03 -18.41 -51.72
CA ALA A 165 41.78 -19.01 -50.62
C ALA A 165 40.85 -19.62 -49.57
N ALA A 166 41.16 -20.86 -49.15
CA ALA A 166 40.37 -21.56 -48.15
C ALA A 166 40.49 -20.86 -46.78
N VAL A 167 39.35 -20.68 -46.10
CA VAL A 167 39.31 -20.09 -44.75
C VAL A 167 39.26 -21.23 -43.74
N ALA A 168 40.24 -21.28 -42.83
CA ALA A 168 40.26 -22.24 -41.73
C ALA A 168 39.16 -21.92 -40.71
N VAL A 169 38.35 -22.92 -40.35
CA VAL A 169 37.23 -22.77 -39.41
C VAL A 169 37.27 -23.87 -38.36
N SER A 170 37.73 -23.53 -37.14
CA SER A 170 37.75 -24.45 -35.99
C SER A 170 36.60 -24.22 -35.00
N SER A 171 35.94 -23.06 -35.09
CA SER A 171 34.84 -22.65 -34.21
C SER A 171 34.02 -21.50 -34.81
N VAL A 172 32.78 -21.33 -34.34
CA VAL A 172 31.90 -20.20 -34.65
C VAL A 172 31.17 -19.75 -33.38
N ALA A 173 30.97 -18.45 -33.22
CA ALA A 173 30.17 -17.88 -32.14
C ALA A 173 28.79 -17.46 -32.68
N ILE A 174 27.71 -17.96 -32.07
CA ILE A 174 26.33 -17.65 -32.44
C ILE A 174 25.56 -17.30 -31.16
N GLY A 175 25.03 -16.08 -31.08
CA GLY A 175 24.20 -15.65 -29.95
C GLY A 175 24.90 -15.70 -28.58
N GLY A 176 26.22 -15.51 -28.55
CA GLY A 176 27.04 -15.59 -27.33
C GLY A 176 27.52 -17.00 -26.96
N LEU A 177 27.09 -18.04 -27.67
CA LEU A 177 27.62 -19.40 -27.52
C LEU A 177 28.69 -19.67 -28.56
N THR A 178 29.81 -20.28 -28.14
CA THR A 178 30.87 -20.72 -29.06
C THR A 178 30.73 -22.22 -29.33
N PHE A 179 30.51 -22.57 -30.59
CA PHE A 179 30.56 -23.94 -31.09
C PHE A 179 31.97 -24.17 -31.65
N GLY A 180 32.68 -25.18 -31.16
CA GLY A 180 34.07 -25.44 -31.58
C GLY A 180 34.40 -26.93 -31.63
N GLY A 181 35.64 -27.21 -32.04
CA GLY A 181 36.11 -28.59 -32.23
C GLY A 181 35.58 -29.22 -33.52
N PHE A 182 35.41 -28.41 -34.57
CA PHE A 182 35.01 -28.88 -35.89
C PHE A 182 36.11 -29.72 -36.53
N ALA A 183 35.72 -30.84 -37.13
CA ALA A 183 36.61 -31.61 -38.00
C ALA A 183 36.90 -30.84 -39.29
N GLY A 184 38.07 -31.08 -39.89
CA GLY A 184 38.46 -30.42 -41.14
C GLY A 184 38.79 -28.93 -41.01
N GLY A 185 39.08 -28.43 -39.80
CA GLY A 185 39.33 -27.01 -39.56
C GLY A 185 40.53 -26.39 -40.30
N ASN A 186 41.40 -27.21 -40.90
CA ASN A 186 42.56 -26.79 -41.69
C ASN A 186 42.46 -27.33 -43.13
N PRO A 187 41.73 -26.63 -44.03
CA PRO A 187 41.59 -27.06 -45.42
C PRO A 187 42.91 -26.91 -46.20
N VAL A 188 43.20 -27.87 -47.09
CA VAL A 188 44.35 -27.82 -48.02
C VAL A 188 44.08 -26.96 -49.27
N GLY A 189 42.80 -26.77 -49.59
CA GLY A 189 42.32 -26.06 -50.78
C GLY A 189 40.79 -25.96 -50.76
N VAL A 190 40.19 -25.59 -51.88
CA VAL A 190 38.74 -25.47 -52.03
C VAL A 190 38.20 -26.36 -53.15
N PHE A 191 36.97 -26.84 -52.99
CA PHE A 191 36.18 -27.43 -54.07
C PHE A 191 35.05 -26.46 -54.42
N SER A 192 35.22 -25.72 -55.51
CA SER A 192 34.27 -24.69 -55.96
C SER A 192 33.36 -25.22 -57.06
N VAL A 193 32.04 -25.08 -56.85
CA VAL A 193 31.01 -25.42 -57.82
C VAL A 193 30.44 -24.19 -58.54
N GLY A 194 31.04 -23.00 -58.37
CA GLY A 194 30.51 -21.75 -58.90
C GLY A 194 31.39 -20.54 -58.63
N ALA A 195 30.77 -19.36 -58.65
CA ALA A 195 31.43 -18.10 -58.33
C ALA A 195 30.47 -17.22 -57.51
N PRO A 196 30.97 -16.17 -56.82
CA PRO A 196 30.10 -15.23 -56.12
C PRO A 196 29.01 -14.65 -57.03
N GLY A 197 27.73 -14.80 -56.64
CA GLY A 197 26.56 -14.39 -57.42
C GLY A 197 26.16 -15.36 -58.55
N ALA A 198 26.89 -16.47 -58.71
CA ALA A 198 26.62 -17.55 -59.65
C ALA A 198 26.82 -18.91 -58.97
N GLU A 199 26.26 -19.06 -57.77
CA GLU A 199 26.31 -20.28 -56.99
C GLU A 199 25.46 -21.39 -57.60
N ARG A 200 25.86 -22.64 -57.37
CA ARG A 200 25.10 -23.82 -57.78
C ARG A 200 24.51 -24.54 -56.58
N GLN A 201 23.26 -24.95 -56.71
CA GLN A 201 22.67 -25.89 -55.77
C GLN A 201 23.32 -27.27 -55.95
N ILE A 202 23.89 -27.81 -54.87
CA ILE A 202 24.39 -29.18 -54.84
C ILE A 202 23.21 -30.10 -54.50
N THR A 203 22.85 -30.98 -55.43
CA THR A 203 21.67 -31.86 -55.31
C THR A 203 22.06 -33.32 -55.12
N ASN A 204 21.12 -34.14 -54.67
CA ASN A 204 21.32 -35.58 -54.42
C ASN A 204 22.42 -35.90 -53.38
N VAL A 205 22.62 -34.98 -52.43
CA VAL A 205 23.53 -35.21 -51.30
C VAL A 205 22.86 -36.15 -50.31
N ALA A 206 23.41 -37.35 -50.16
CA ALA A 206 22.99 -38.30 -49.13
C ALA A 206 23.16 -37.70 -47.72
N ALA A 207 22.43 -38.20 -46.73
CA ALA A 207 22.55 -37.71 -45.36
C ALA A 207 23.97 -37.96 -44.82
N GLY A 208 24.66 -36.89 -44.40
CA GLY A 208 25.99 -36.96 -43.82
C GLY A 208 25.96 -37.50 -42.40
N ARG A 209 27.06 -38.05 -41.89
CA ARG A 209 27.13 -38.45 -40.47
C ARG A 209 27.09 -37.23 -39.57
N ILE A 210 26.25 -37.26 -38.54
CA ILE A 210 26.19 -36.20 -37.52
C ILE A 210 27.06 -36.65 -36.33
N ALA A 211 28.37 -36.33 -36.39
CA ALA A 211 29.35 -36.69 -35.38
C ALA A 211 30.49 -35.66 -35.33
N LYS A 212 31.18 -35.55 -34.19
CA LYS A 212 32.26 -34.56 -33.97
C LYS A 212 33.40 -34.65 -35.00
N VAL A 213 33.70 -35.86 -35.47
CA VAL A 213 34.79 -36.13 -36.43
C VAL A 213 34.32 -36.14 -37.89
N SER A 214 33.04 -35.89 -38.15
CA SER A 214 32.48 -35.95 -39.50
C SER A 214 32.93 -34.76 -40.33
N THR A 215 33.36 -35.02 -41.56
CA THR A 215 33.61 -34.03 -42.60
C THR A 215 32.64 -34.21 -43.77
N ASP A 216 31.53 -34.93 -43.54
CA ASP A 216 30.49 -35.16 -44.54
C ASP A 216 29.63 -33.90 -44.68
N ALA A 217 29.20 -33.57 -45.91
CA ALA A 217 28.21 -32.52 -46.11
C ALA A 217 26.86 -32.92 -45.49
N VAL A 218 26.19 -31.97 -44.84
CA VAL A 218 24.81 -32.15 -44.38
C VAL A 218 23.84 -31.71 -45.47
N ASN A 219 22.72 -32.42 -45.62
CA ASN A 219 21.69 -32.05 -46.59
C ASN A 219 20.52 -31.30 -45.92
N GLY A 220 19.60 -30.81 -46.75
CA GLY A 220 18.45 -30.03 -46.29
C GLY A 220 17.51 -30.79 -45.34
N SER A 221 17.37 -32.12 -45.48
CA SER A 221 16.48 -32.90 -44.60
C SER A 221 17.03 -33.04 -43.18
N GLN A 222 18.36 -33.11 -43.03
CA GLN A 222 19.01 -33.12 -41.71
C GLN A 222 18.83 -31.79 -40.98
N LEU A 223 19.07 -30.67 -41.68
CA LEU A 223 18.87 -29.34 -41.11
C LEU A 223 17.39 -29.08 -40.78
N TYR A 224 16.48 -29.53 -41.65
CA TYR A 224 15.04 -29.43 -41.40
C TYR A 224 14.61 -30.24 -40.17
N ALA A 225 15.13 -31.47 -40.00
CA ALA A 225 14.84 -32.29 -38.83
C ALA A 225 15.31 -31.62 -37.52
N THR A 226 16.51 -31.04 -37.50
CA THR A 226 16.99 -30.31 -36.32
C THR A 226 16.16 -29.07 -36.03
N ASN A 227 15.75 -28.32 -37.06
CA ASN A 227 14.91 -27.13 -36.88
C ASN A 227 13.50 -27.47 -36.38
N ASN A 228 12.93 -28.60 -36.81
CA ASN A 228 11.66 -29.09 -36.27
C ASN A 228 11.76 -29.41 -34.78
N ILE A 229 12.84 -30.08 -34.35
CA ILE A 229 13.09 -30.35 -32.93
C ILE A 229 13.19 -29.04 -32.13
N VAL A 230 13.88 -28.03 -32.66
CA VAL A 230 13.97 -26.69 -32.05
C VAL A 230 12.59 -26.01 -31.93
N SER A 231 11.74 -26.13 -32.95
CA SER A 231 10.36 -25.62 -32.92
C SER A 231 9.49 -26.33 -31.88
N SER A 232 9.60 -27.66 -31.77
CA SER A 232 8.93 -28.43 -30.72
C SER A 232 9.41 -28.04 -29.32
N LEU A 233 10.72 -27.82 -29.14
CA LEU A 233 11.28 -27.33 -27.88
C LEU A 233 10.72 -25.96 -27.51
N SER A 234 10.62 -25.03 -28.46
CA SER A 234 10.00 -23.71 -28.26
C SER A 234 8.54 -23.83 -27.80
N THR A 235 7.77 -24.74 -28.40
CA THR A 235 6.38 -24.99 -28.00
C THR A 235 6.29 -25.56 -26.58
N GLY A 236 7.13 -26.53 -26.24
CA GLY A 236 7.19 -27.10 -24.88
C GLY A 236 7.59 -26.08 -23.81
N LEU A 237 8.53 -25.19 -24.13
CA LEU A 237 8.92 -24.07 -23.25
C LEU A 237 7.76 -23.09 -23.03
N ASN A 238 7.00 -22.75 -24.07
CA ASN A 238 5.81 -21.90 -23.93
C ASN A 238 4.74 -22.53 -23.02
N THR A 239 4.47 -23.83 -23.17
CA THR A 239 3.55 -24.54 -22.27
C THR A 239 4.05 -24.51 -20.82
N THR A 240 5.35 -24.73 -20.60
CA THR A 240 5.96 -24.65 -19.27
C THR A 240 5.79 -23.26 -18.67
N ASN A 241 6.02 -22.21 -19.47
CA ASN A 241 5.85 -20.83 -19.03
C ASN A 241 4.38 -20.50 -18.67
N SER A 242 3.42 -20.96 -19.46
CA SER A 242 1.99 -20.80 -19.17
C SER A 242 1.54 -21.54 -17.91
N ASN A 243 2.06 -22.76 -17.70
CA ASN A 243 1.80 -23.53 -16.47
C ASN A 243 2.38 -22.82 -15.25
N LEU A 244 3.58 -22.26 -15.36
CA LEU A 244 4.21 -21.48 -14.29
C LEU A 244 3.42 -20.22 -13.97
N ALA A 245 2.95 -19.48 -14.99
CA ALA A 245 2.11 -18.30 -14.81
C ALA A 245 0.76 -18.64 -14.13
N SER A 246 0.13 -19.74 -14.55
CA SER A 246 -1.11 -20.24 -13.94
C SER A 246 -0.88 -20.63 -12.47
N LEU A 247 0.19 -21.39 -12.18
CA LEU A 247 0.54 -21.78 -10.81
C LEU A 247 0.83 -20.56 -9.93
N SER A 248 1.55 -19.57 -10.46
CA SER A 248 1.81 -18.29 -9.77
C SER A 248 0.51 -17.57 -9.43
N THR A 249 -0.43 -17.49 -10.39
CA THR A 249 -1.73 -16.85 -10.19
C THR A 249 -2.58 -17.60 -9.16
N SER A 250 -2.69 -18.92 -9.26
CA SER A 250 -3.42 -19.76 -8.30
C SER A 250 -2.84 -19.64 -6.90
N THR A 251 -1.51 -19.63 -6.77
CA THR A 251 -0.81 -19.46 -5.48
C THR A 251 -1.11 -18.08 -4.90
N SER A 252 -1.02 -17.01 -5.70
CA SER A 252 -1.35 -15.65 -5.25
C SER A 252 -2.81 -15.53 -4.78
N THR A 253 -3.75 -16.12 -5.51
CA THR A 253 -5.17 -16.12 -5.13
C THR A 253 -5.43 -16.92 -3.86
N ALA A 254 -4.80 -18.09 -3.71
CA ALA A 254 -4.92 -18.91 -2.51
C ALA A 254 -4.38 -18.16 -1.27
N VAL A 255 -3.21 -17.54 -1.39
CA VAL A 255 -2.63 -16.68 -0.33
C VAL A 255 -3.54 -15.50 -0.02
N GLY A 256 -4.10 -14.84 -1.05
CA GLY A 256 -5.08 -13.77 -0.90
C GLY A 256 -6.31 -14.20 -0.10
N SER A 257 -6.93 -15.33 -0.47
CA SER A 257 -8.09 -15.89 0.25
C SER A 257 -7.77 -16.30 1.68
N LEU A 258 -6.58 -16.86 1.93
CA LEU A 258 -6.14 -17.14 3.30
C LEU A 258 -5.99 -15.86 4.12
N SER A 259 -5.43 -14.79 3.53
CA SER A 259 -5.25 -13.50 4.21
C SER A 259 -6.58 -12.82 4.58
N THR A 260 -7.57 -12.88 3.69
CA THR A 260 -8.92 -12.33 3.95
C THR A 260 -9.66 -13.18 4.98
N GLY A 261 -9.58 -14.51 4.87
CA GLY A 261 -10.14 -15.44 5.86
C GLY A 261 -9.57 -15.22 7.25
N LEU A 262 -8.24 -15.09 7.37
CA LEU A 262 -7.58 -14.81 8.64
C LEU A 262 -7.98 -13.44 9.22
N SER A 263 -8.11 -12.42 8.37
CA SER A 263 -8.57 -11.09 8.78
C SER A 263 -10.00 -11.13 9.31
N ALA A 264 -10.89 -11.91 8.68
CA ALA A 264 -12.26 -12.10 9.15
C ALA A 264 -12.28 -12.84 10.51
N THR A 265 -11.48 -13.90 10.67
CA THR A 265 -11.32 -14.59 11.96
C THR A 265 -10.84 -13.64 13.06
N ASN A 266 -9.84 -12.79 12.76
CA ASN A 266 -9.33 -11.80 13.70
C ASN A 266 -10.40 -10.76 14.12
N SER A 267 -11.17 -10.24 13.16
CA SER A 267 -12.28 -9.31 13.44
C SER A 267 -13.40 -9.95 14.26
N ASN A 268 -13.75 -11.20 13.96
CA ASN A 268 -14.74 -11.96 14.73
C ASN A 268 -14.26 -12.20 16.15
N LEU A 269 -12.99 -12.56 16.34
CA LEU A 269 -12.39 -12.74 17.65
C LEU A 269 -12.37 -11.43 18.46
N ALA A 270 -12.01 -10.31 17.84
CA ALA A 270 -12.03 -8.99 18.48
C ALA A 270 -13.46 -8.57 18.88
N SER A 271 -14.45 -8.82 18.03
CA SER A 271 -15.87 -8.53 18.30
C SER A 271 -16.41 -9.38 19.44
N LEU A 272 -16.07 -10.68 19.45
CA LEU A 272 -16.42 -11.60 20.53
C LEU A 272 -15.76 -11.15 21.85
N SER A 273 -14.46 -10.85 21.83
CA SER A 273 -13.73 -10.34 23.01
C SER A 273 -14.37 -9.07 23.57
N THR A 274 -14.74 -8.12 22.71
CA THR A 274 -15.43 -6.89 23.12
C THR A 274 -16.79 -7.21 23.73
N SER A 275 -17.61 -8.04 23.06
CA SER A 275 -18.94 -8.42 23.55
C SER A 275 -18.89 -9.15 24.89
N THR A 276 -17.92 -10.05 25.07
CA THR A 276 -17.69 -10.73 26.36
C THR A 276 -17.29 -9.73 27.43
N SER A 277 -16.38 -8.80 27.14
CA SER A 277 -15.93 -7.79 28.10
C SER A 277 -17.06 -6.83 28.54
N THR A 278 -17.91 -6.38 27.61
CA THR A 278 -19.05 -5.51 27.91
C THR A 278 -20.15 -6.26 28.67
N SER A 279 -20.38 -7.53 28.36
CA SER A 279 -21.31 -8.38 29.11
C SER A 279 -20.82 -8.58 30.55
N ILE A 280 -19.54 -8.90 30.75
CA ILE A 280 -18.94 -9.00 32.08
C ILE A 280 -19.02 -7.67 32.83
N GLY A 281 -18.74 -6.55 32.15
CA GLY A 281 -18.89 -5.20 32.69
C GLY A 281 -20.32 -4.92 33.17
N SER A 282 -21.32 -5.21 32.35
CA SER A 282 -22.74 -5.04 32.68
C SER A 282 -23.18 -5.94 33.84
N LEU A 283 -22.70 -7.18 33.89
CA LEU A 283 -22.92 -8.07 35.02
C LEU A 283 -22.28 -7.52 36.30
N SER A 284 -21.07 -6.96 36.22
CA SER A 284 -20.38 -6.39 37.37
C SER A 284 -21.09 -5.15 37.93
N THR A 285 -21.61 -4.27 37.07
CA THR A 285 -22.39 -3.10 37.48
C THR A 285 -23.76 -3.51 38.03
N GLY A 286 -24.43 -4.46 37.38
CA GLY A 286 -25.69 -5.04 37.86
C GLY A 286 -25.55 -5.68 39.24
N LEU A 287 -24.51 -6.49 39.45
CA LEU A 287 -24.21 -7.09 40.75
C LEU A 287 -23.88 -6.04 41.82
N SER A 288 -23.14 -4.99 41.46
CA SER A 288 -22.85 -3.87 42.36
C SER A 288 -24.13 -3.12 42.76
N ALA A 289 -25.05 -2.90 41.83
CA ALA A 289 -26.35 -2.29 42.11
C ALA A 289 -27.22 -3.18 43.02
N THR A 290 -27.27 -4.48 42.75
CA THR A 290 -27.93 -5.45 43.65
C THR A 290 -27.34 -5.41 45.05
N ASN A 291 -26.01 -5.37 45.18
CA ASN A 291 -25.32 -5.26 46.46
C ASN A 291 -25.68 -3.95 47.20
N SER A 292 -25.67 -2.81 46.52
CA SER A 292 -26.07 -1.51 47.09
C SER A 292 -27.54 -1.47 47.52
N ASN A 293 -28.44 -2.05 46.71
CA ASN A 293 -29.86 -2.16 47.05
C ASN A 293 -30.07 -3.06 48.26
N LEU A 294 -29.35 -4.19 48.34
CA LEU A 294 -29.39 -5.08 49.49
C LEU A 294 -28.86 -4.40 50.76
N ALA A 295 -27.76 -3.65 50.68
CA ALA A 295 -27.22 -2.87 51.78
C ALA A 295 -28.19 -1.77 52.25
N SER A 296 -28.83 -1.06 51.30
CA SER A 296 -29.83 -0.02 51.58
C SER A 296 -31.09 -0.60 52.23
N LEU A 297 -31.57 -1.74 51.73
CA LEU A 297 -32.70 -2.47 52.31
C LEU A 297 -32.34 -2.95 53.72
N SER A 298 -31.17 -3.55 53.91
CA SER A 298 -30.67 -3.99 55.22
C SER A 298 -30.63 -2.83 56.22
N THR A 299 -30.09 -1.67 55.82
CA THR A 299 -30.03 -0.45 56.65
C THR A 299 -31.42 0.11 56.95
N SER A 300 -32.33 0.08 55.97
CA SER A 300 -33.71 0.56 56.14
C SER A 300 -34.49 -0.34 57.09
N THR A 301 -34.38 -1.66 56.93
CA THR A 301 -34.98 -2.65 57.83
C THR A 301 -34.42 -2.53 59.24
N SER A 302 -33.09 -2.39 59.41
CA SER A 302 -32.49 -2.23 60.74
C SER A 302 -32.92 -0.93 61.42
N SER A 303 -32.99 0.17 60.67
CA SER A 303 -33.45 1.48 61.19
C SER A 303 -34.95 1.47 61.52
N GLY A 304 -35.75 0.82 60.68
CA GLY A 304 -37.18 0.60 60.90
C GLY A 304 -37.45 -0.23 62.16
N LEU A 305 -36.72 -1.34 62.34
CA LEU A 305 -36.76 -2.13 63.58
C LEU A 305 -36.32 -1.32 64.80
N GLY A 306 -35.27 -0.51 64.69
CA GLY A 306 -34.80 0.37 65.77
C GLY A 306 -35.81 1.46 66.16
N SER A 307 -36.50 2.01 65.17
CA SER A 307 -37.57 3.00 65.39
C SER A 307 -38.79 2.35 66.04
N LEU A 308 -39.15 1.14 65.61
CA LEU A 308 -40.23 0.36 66.20
C LEU A 308 -39.89 -0.05 67.65
N SER A 309 -38.65 -0.49 67.92
CA SER A 309 -38.21 -0.82 69.28
C SER A 309 -38.25 0.39 70.20
N THR A 310 -37.84 1.57 69.71
CA THR A 310 -37.90 2.83 70.48
C THR A 310 -39.35 3.23 70.74
N SER A 311 -40.22 3.13 69.73
CA SER A 311 -41.65 3.43 69.85
C SER A 311 -42.33 2.51 70.86
N LEU A 312 -42.03 1.21 70.80
CA LEU A 312 -42.55 0.23 71.76
C LEU A 312 -42.03 0.50 73.18
N SER A 313 -40.76 0.89 73.33
CA SER A 313 -40.21 1.32 74.63
C SER A 313 -40.94 2.54 75.18
N ASN A 314 -41.25 3.53 74.34
CA ASN A 314 -42.02 4.71 74.74
C ASN A 314 -43.46 4.34 75.16
N THR A 315 -44.13 3.47 74.40
CA THR A 315 -45.44 2.92 74.79
C THR A 315 -45.36 2.22 76.14
N ASN A 316 -44.33 1.40 76.37
CA ASN A 316 -44.12 0.72 77.63
C ASN A 316 -43.94 1.70 78.81
N THR A 317 -43.16 2.76 78.63
CA THR A 317 -42.99 3.83 79.63
C THR A 317 -44.30 4.58 79.91
N SER A 318 -45.09 4.88 78.87
CA SER A 318 -46.41 5.51 79.01
C SER A 318 -47.39 4.61 79.77
N VAL A 319 -47.41 3.30 79.48
CA VAL A 319 -48.23 2.32 80.21
C VAL A 319 -47.80 2.23 81.67
N ALA A 320 -46.50 2.20 81.96
CA ALA A 320 -45.99 2.21 83.34
C ALA A 320 -46.37 3.48 84.10
N SER A 321 -46.32 4.65 83.43
CA SER A 321 -46.74 5.93 83.99
C SER A 321 -48.23 5.96 84.28
N LEU A 322 -49.06 5.47 83.35
CA LEU A 322 -50.50 5.33 83.54
C LEU A 322 -50.83 4.40 84.70
N SER A 323 -50.13 3.26 84.81
CA SER A 323 -50.25 2.34 85.94
C SER A 323 -50.00 3.05 87.27
N THR A 324 -48.94 3.87 87.35
CA THR A 324 -48.61 4.65 88.55
C THR A 324 -49.73 5.65 88.88
N SER A 325 -50.25 6.36 87.88
CA SER A 325 -51.38 7.29 88.05
C SER A 325 -52.64 6.59 88.54
N VAL A 326 -52.96 5.40 88.02
CA VAL A 326 -54.10 4.58 88.48
C VAL A 326 -53.89 4.16 89.94
N THR A 327 -52.69 3.74 90.33
CA THR A 327 -52.36 3.45 91.72
C THR A 327 -52.57 4.70 92.61
N ASN A 328 -52.11 5.88 92.18
CA ASN A 328 -52.31 7.12 92.91
C ASN A 328 -53.81 7.46 93.07
N ILE A 329 -54.60 7.38 92.00
CA ILE A 329 -56.06 7.56 92.07
C ILE A 329 -56.68 6.58 93.07
N ASN A 330 -56.27 5.31 93.02
CA ASN A 330 -56.75 4.30 93.96
C ASN A 330 -56.44 4.69 95.42
N THR A 331 -55.22 5.17 95.71
CA THR A 331 -54.86 5.66 97.07
C THR A 331 -55.66 6.89 97.50
N GLN A 332 -55.94 7.82 96.57
CA GLN A 332 -56.78 9.00 96.84
C GLN A 332 -58.22 8.60 97.15
N ILE A 333 -58.79 7.65 96.40
CA ILE A 333 -60.13 7.11 96.66
C ILE A 333 -60.18 6.44 98.03
N THR A 334 -59.16 5.66 98.41
CA THR A 334 -59.06 5.07 99.75
C THR A 334 -59.02 6.14 100.85
N SER A 335 -58.31 7.23 100.62
CA SER A 335 -58.22 8.36 101.58
C SER A 335 -59.54 9.14 101.69
N LEU A 336 -60.26 9.31 100.59
CA LEU A 336 -61.58 9.94 100.60
C LEU A 336 -62.64 9.03 101.27
N SER A 337 -62.58 7.73 101.00
CA SER A 337 -63.42 6.71 101.64
C SER A 337 -63.29 6.74 103.17
N THR A 338 -62.06 6.86 103.68
CA THR A 338 -61.81 6.97 105.13
C THR A 338 -62.37 8.28 105.67
N SER A 339 -62.16 9.42 104.99
CA SER A 339 -62.67 10.73 105.42
C SER A 339 -64.20 10.83 105.45
N ILE A 340 -64.91 10.20 104.51
CA ILE A 340 -66.39 10.18 104.50
C ILE A 340 -66.97 9.32 105.63
N THR A 341 -66.25 8.29 106.07
CA THR A 341 -66.70 7.40 107.14
C THR A 341 -66.66 8.08 108.53
N GLU A 342 -65.87 9.15 108.70
CA GLU A 342 -65.73 9.86 109.99
C GLU A 342 -66.72 11.03 110.20
N ASN A 343 -67.53 11.41 109.19
CA ASN A 343 -68.44 12.55 109.30
C ASN A 343 -69.86 12.09 109.70
N VAL A 344 -70.15 12.07 111.01
CA VAL A 344 -71.48 11.74 111.57
C VAL A 344 -72.37 12.99 111.64
N ILE A 345 -73.40 13.08 110.79
CA ILE A 345 -74.52 14.03 110.94
C ILE A 345 -75.50 13.46 111.99
N HIS A 346 -75.55 14.07 113.18
CA HIS A 346 -76.61 13.86 114.16
C HIS A 346 -77.84 14.70 113.80
N SER A 347 -79.02 14.09 113.90
CA SER A 347 -80.27 14.57 113.34
C SER A 347 -81.23 15.17 114.39
N LEU A 348 -82.06 16.12 113.93
CA LEU A 348 -83.44 16.47 114.35
C LEU A 348 -83.62 17.21 115.71
N PRO A 349 -84.82 17.70 116.08
CA PRO A 349 -85.81 18.56 115.38
C PRO A 349 -86.36 19.70 116.29
N ALA A 350 -87.06 20.67 115.69
CA ALA A 350 -88.03 21.62 116.28
C ALA A 350 -87.58 22.68 117.33
N SER A 351 -88.10 23.90 117.10
CA SER A 351 -88.11 25.09 117.97
C SER A 351 -86.96 26.09 117.80
N THR A 352 -87.36 27.32 117.52
CA THR A 352 -86.57 28.51 117.22
C THR A 352 -85.69 28.95 118.38
N GLY A 353 -84.39 29.09 118.11
CA GLY A 353 -83.44 29.76 119.00
C GLY A 353 -82.09 29.96 118.30
N ILE A 354 -81.81 31.22 117.95
CA ILE A 354 -80.54 31.71 117.41
C ILE A 354 -79.57 31.95 118.57
N ALA A 355 -78.31 31.52 118.43
CA ALA A 355 -77.18 32.22 119.03
C ALA A 355 -75.91 32.01 118.20
N ALA A 356 -75.33 33.14 117.80
CA ALA A 356 -74.07 33.23 117.10
C ALA A 356 -72.91 33.15 118.11
N ASP A 357 -72.19 32.03 118.11
CA ASP A 357 -70.73 31.97 118.33
C ASP A 357 -70.23 30.61 117.83
N MET A 358 -69.27 30.61 116.91
CA MET A 358 -68.50 29.42 116.56
C MET A 358 -67.04 29.83 116.39
N SER A 359 -66.41 30.20 117.51
CA SER A 359 -64.97 30.06 117.63
C SER A 359 -64.63 28.62 118.05
N ALA A 360 -63.59 28.06 117.42
CA ALA A 360 -63.20 26.65 117.43
C ALA A 360 -62.94 26.08 118.85
N PRO A 361 -62.95 24.74 119.01
CA PRO A 361 -63.26 24.06 120.25
C PRO A 361 -62.15 24.22 121.31
N SER A 362 -62.59 24.38 122.57
CA SER A 362 -61.83 24.24 123.83
C SER A 362 -61.37 25.51 124.56
N ALA A 363 -62.29 26.41 124.91
CA ALA A 363 -62.19 27.22 126.13
C ALA A 363 -63.58 27.53 126.73
N ALA A 364 -63.71 27.45 128.06
CA ALA A 364 -64.95 27.51 128.81
C ALA A 364 -65.44 28.97 129.07
N GLU A 365 -66.74 29.20 128.86
CA GLU A 365 -67.60 30.36 129.25
C GLU A 365 -67.28 31.76 128.67
N PRO A 366 -68.13 32.34 127.79
CA PRO A 366 -68.13 33.76 127.46
C PRO A 366 -69.10 34.57 128.35
N SER A 367 -68.55 35.49 129.16
CA SER A 367 -69.26 36.50 129.94
C SER A 367 -68.99 37.89 129.35
N VAL A 368 -70.03 38.63 128.94
CA VAL A 368 -69.93 40.06 128.59
C VAL A 368 -70.99 40.87 129.37
N THR A 369 -70.50 41.73 130.26
CA THR A 369 -71.30 42.69 131.04
C THR A 369 -71.57 43.93 130.18
N ALA A 370 -72.76 44.05 129.60
CA ALA A 370 -73.19 45.27 128.88
C ALA A 370 -73.97 46.22 129.80
N GLY A 371 -73.79 47.53 129.63
CA GLY A 371 -74.56 48.57 130.32
C GLY A 371 -76.02 48.60 129.85
N SER A 372 -76.96 49.11 130.67
CA SER A 372 -78.39 49.04 130.36
C SER A 372 -78.74 49.70 129.01
N ASN A 373 -79.52 48.99 128.19
CA ASN A 373 -79.97 49.35 126.83
C ASN A 373 -78.85 49.50 125.77
N SER A 374 -77.77 48.72 125.86
CA SER A 374 -76.70 48.61 124.86
C SER A 374 -76.54 47.18 124.34
N VAL A 375 -75.94 47.03 123.15
CA VAL A 375 -75.68 45.72 122.52
C VAL A 375 -74.21 45.63 122.08
N ALA A 376 -73.49 44.60 122.54
CA ALA A 376 -72.16 44.26 122.06
C ALA A 376 -72.23 43.03 121.13
N ILE A 377 -71.73 43.14 119.90
CA ILE A 377 -71.84 42.11 118.84
C ILE A 377 -70.44 41.61 118.45
N GLY A 378 -70.22 40.29 118.55
CA GLY A 378 -68.98 39.59 118.21
C GLY A 378 -68.08 39.28 119.43
N ALA A 379 -67.30 38.18 119.35
CA ALA A 379 -66.43 37.73 120.45
C ALA A 379 -65.43 38.82 120.90
N ASN A 380 -65.24 39.02 122.20
CA ASN A 380 -64.40 40.08 122.78
C ASN A 380 -64.84 41.53 122.48
N SER A 381 -66.09 41.75 122.07
CA SER A 381 -66.67 43.09 122.01
C SER A 381 -67.10 43.59 123.39
N ASN A 382 -66.93 44.88 123.64
CA ASN A 382 -67.49 45.55 124.83
C ASN A 382 -67.98 46.97 124.49
N ASP A 383 -68.90 47.49 125.29
CA ASP A 383 -69.48 48.84 125.15
C ASP A 383 -68.79 49.89 126.04
N ALA A 384 -67.69 49.52 126.71
CA ALA A 384 -66.98 50.30 127.72
C ALA A 384 -67.90 50.86 128.83
N GLY A 385 -69.02 50.19 129.14
CA GLY A 385 -69.98 50.59 130.18
C GLY A 385 -70.96 51.71 129.76
N ARG A 386 -71.00 52.11 128.48
CA ARG A 386 -71.93 53.13 127.98
C ARG A 386 -73.32 52.54 127.71
N SER A 387 -74.38 53.22 128.15
CA SER A 387 -75.78 52.92 127.80
C SER A 387 -76.19 53.53 126.45
N ASN A 388 -77.13 52.88 125.72
CA ASN A 388 -77.66 53.27 124.41
C ASN A 388 -76.67 53.21 123.23
N VAL A 389 -75.80 52.21 123.16
CA VAL A 389 -74.85 52.03 122.03
C VAL A 389 -74.90 50.62 121.44
N VAL A 390 -74.51 50.51 120.16
CA VAL A 390 -74.18 49.22 119.53
C VAL A 390 -72.67 49.18 119.28
N SER A 391 -71.97 48.25 119.92
CA SER A 391 -70.53 48.04 119.76
C SER A 391 -70.26 46.75 119.01
N VAL A 392 -69.60 46.82 117.84
CA VAL A 392 -69.23 45.64 117.04
C VAL A 392 -67.79 45.17 117.32
N GLY A 393 -67.14 45.72 118.33
CA GLY A 393 -65.74 45.41 118.65
C GLY A 393 -65.35 45.89 120.03
N SER A 394 -64.04 46.00 120.25
CA SER A 394 -63.46 46.69 121.40
C SER A 394 -62.30 47.57 120.94
N ALA A 395 -61.74 48.39 121.83
CA ALA A 395 -60.60 49.25 121.51
C ALA A 395 -59.38 48.46 121.00
N ALA A 396 -59.22 47.20 121.42
CA ALA A 396 -58.14 46.31 120.95
C ALA A 396 -58.49 45.52 119.69
N GLN A 397 -59.78 45.44 119.33
CA GLN A 397 -60.27 44.65 118.20
C GLN A 397 -61.48 45.34 117.55
N GLN A 398 -61.24 46.24 116.60
CA GLN A 398 -62.32 46.79 115.77
C GLN A 398 -62.76 45.77 114.71
N ARG A 399 -64.04 45.80 114.35
CA ARG A 399 -64.57 45.06 113.21
C ARG A 399 -64.95 46.02 112.11
N GLN A 400 -64.68 45.61 110.88
CA GLN A 400 -65.22 46.31 109.73
C GLN A 400 -66.74 46.11 109.69
N ILE A 401 -67.47 47.20 109.48
CA ILE A 401 -68.88 47.15 109.14
C ILE A 401 -68.93 47.14 107.61
N THR A 402 -69.13 45.95 107.02
CA THR A 402 -69.22 45.77 105.57
C THR A 402 -70.69 45.85 105.11
N ASN A 403 -70.93 46.18 103.84
CA ASN A 403 -72.26 46.35 103.24
C ASN A 403 -73.04 47.60 103.70
N VAL A 404 -72.34 48.67 104.10
CA VAL A 404 -72.94 49.96 104.40
C VAL A 404 -73.29 50.69 103.10
N ALA A 405 -74.58 50.90 102.83
CA ALA A 405 -75.03 51.70 101.69
C ALA A 405 -74.61 53.18 101.86
N PRO A 406 -74.54 54.00 100.78
CA PRO A 406 -74.17 55.41 100.89
C PRO A 406 -75.13 56.15 101.84
N GLY A 407 -74.59 56.86 102.83
CA GLY A 407 -75.42 57.65 103.74
C GLY A 407 -76.12 58.79 103.02
N THR A 408 -77.42 58.96 103.27
CA THR A 408 -78.28 60.00 102.65
C THR A 408 -78.80 61.01 103.66
N GLU A 409 -78.87 60.66 104.95
CA GLU A 409 -79.28 61.51 106.05
C GLU A 409 -78.08 61.90 106.93
N GLY A 410 -78.20 62.98 107.71
CA GLY A 410 -77.09 63.54 108.50
C GLY A 410 -76.52 62.64 109.60
N THR A 411 -77.19 61.54 109.93
CA THR A 411 -76.78 60.56 110.97
C THR A 411 -76.36 59.20 110.41
N ASP A 412 -76.32 59.04 109.09
CA ASP A 412 -75.90 57.78 108.45
C ASP A 412 -74.38 57.60 108.46
N ALA A 413 -73.92 56.36 108.44
CA ALA A 413 -72.50 56.04 108.27
C ALA A 413 -72.07 56.26 106.80
N VAL A 414 -71.04 57.09 106.58
CA VAL A 414 -70.42 57.29 105.26
C VAL A 414 -69.60 56.05 104.87
N ASN A 415 -69.78 55.54 103.66
CA ASN A 415 -69.06 54.35 103.20
C ASN A 415 -67.77 54.68 102.43
N LEU A 416 -66.91 53.67 102.28
CA LEU A 416 -65.60 53.81 101.61
C LEU A 416 -65.73 54.25 100.13
N ASN A 417 -66.85 53.97 99.46
CA ASN A 417 -67.07 54.44 98.09
C ASN A 417 -67.24 55.96 98.02
N GLN A 418 -67.97 56.55 98.96
CA GLN A 418 -68.09 58.02 99.08
C GLN A 418 -66.72 58.68 99.37
N LEU A 419 -65.82 57.99 100.09
CA LEU A 419 -64.45 58.45 100.34
C LEU A 419 -63.50 58.21 99.15
N ASN A 420 -63.64 57.10 98.43
CA ASN A 420 -62.80 56.75 97.28
C ASN A 420 -63.04 57.67 96.08
N VAL A 421 -64.26 58.20 95.90
CA VAL A 421 -64.56 59.24 94.90
C VAL A 421 -63.71 60.50 95.14
N VAL A 422 -63.40 60.82 96.40
CA VAL A 422 -62.52 61.94 96.74
C VAL A 422 -61.04 61.61 96.42
N SER A 423 -60.61 60.35 96.58
CA SER A 423 -59.22 59.91 96.31
C SER A 423 -58.88 59.73 94.81
N ALA A 424 -59.84 59.31 94.00
CA ALA A 424 -59.63 59.02 92.58
C ALA A 424 -59.35 60.29 91.75
N SER A 425 -59.96 61.42 92.12
CA SER A 425 -59.70 62.72 91.49
C SER A 425 -58.26 63.20 91.68
N MET A 426 -57.55 62.73 92.71
CA MET A 426 -56.18 63.17 93.01
C MET A 426 -55.09 62.34 92.31
N SER A 427 -55.34 61.05 92.04
CA SER A 427 -54.36 60.15 91.40
C SER A 427 -54.25 60.31 89.88
N GLN A 428 -55.33 60.73 89.21
CA GLN A 428 -55.36 60.92 87.74
C GLN A 428 -54.42 62.04 87.26
N SER A 429 -54.05 62.97 88.12
CA SER A 429 -53.16 64.10 87.79
C SER A 429 -51.68 63.69 87.67
N LEU A 430 -51.21 62.70 88.44
CA LEU A 430 -49.80 62.28 88.47
C LEU A 430 -49.40 61.36 87.31
N SER A 431 -50.33 60.51 86.82
CA SER A 431 -50.04 59.54 85.75
C SER A 431 -49.70 60.18 84.40
N ASN A 432 -50.15 61.40 84.13
CA ASN A 432 -49.96 62.03 82.83
C ASN A 432 -48.54 62.59 82.62
N GLN A 433 -47.75 62.79 83.69
CA GLN A 433 -46.40 63.36 83.59
C GLN A 433 -45.31 62.31 83.28
N GLN A 434 -45.52 61.04 83.64
CA GLN A 434 -44.50 59.99 83.48
C GLN A 434 -44.34 59.53 82.02
N THR A 435 -45.43 59.48 81.25
CA THR A 435 -45.46 58.93 79.88
C THR A 435 -44.72 59.78 78.85
N GLN A 436 -44.52 61.07 79.10
CA GLN A 436 -43.81 61.96 78.18
C GLN A 436 -42.28 61.75 78.18
N ILE A 437 -41.71 61.22 79.26
CA ILE A 437 -40.25 61.10 79.43
C ILE A 437 -39.68 59.87 78.70
N ASP A 438 -40.41 58.76 78.70
CA ASP A 438 -39.93 57.50 78.09
C ASP A 438 -39.90 57.56 76.56
N THR A 439 -40.77 58.36 75.94
CA THR A 439 -40.87 58.48 74.48
C THR A 439 -39.68 59.22 73.86
N LEU A 440 -39.02 60.11 74.62
CA LEU A 440 -37.87 60.89 74.14
C LEU A 440 -36.56 60.08 74.13
N GLY A 441 -36.43 59.08 75.00
CA GLY A 441 -35.22 58.24 75.11
C GLY A 441 -34.99 57.28 73.94
N ALA A 442 -36.06 56.83 73.28
CA ALA A 442 -35.97 55.88 72.17
C ALA A 442 -35.51 56.52 70.85
N GLN A 443 -35.82 57.79 70.60
CA GLN A 443 -35.48 58.47 69.33
C GLN A 443 -33.98 58.79 69.19
N VAL A 444 -33.25 58.99 70.28
CA VAL A 444 -31.83 59.41 70.27
C VAL A 444 -30.87 58.25 69.93
N ASN A 445 -31.19 57.01 70.34
CA ASN A 445 -30.32 55.86 70.07
C ASN A 445 -30.32 55.42 68.60
N GLN A 446 -31.42 55.63 67.88
CA GLN A 446 -31.55 55.22 66.47
C GLN A 446 -30.76 56.11 65.51
N GLN A 447 -30.49 57.36 65.89
CA GLN A 447 -29.75 58.34 65.08
C GLN A 447 -28.22 58.11 65.10
N GLN A 448 -27.69 57.40 66.11
CA GLN A 448 -26.25 57.20 66.30
C GLN A 448 -25.66 56.07 65.44
N GLN A 449 -26.45 55.06 65.04
CA GLN A 449 -25.98 53.96 64.18
C GLN A 449 -25.95 54.31 62.68
N GLN A 450 -26.84 55.19 62.21
CA GLN A 450 -26.84 55.63 60.80
C GLN A 450 -25.63 56.49 60.42
N LEU A 451 -25.05 57.21 61.40
CA LEU A 451 -23.86 58.05 61.19
C LEU A 451 -22.58 57.22 60.96
N GLN A 452 -22.46 56.01 61.51
CA GLN A 452 -21.28 55.16 61.35
C GLN A 452 -21.23 54.45 59.98
N GLN A 453 -22.37 54.10 59.39
CA GLN A 453 -22.42 53.56 58.02
C GLN A 453 -22.13 54.63 56.95
N THR A 454 -22.54 55.88 57.20
CA THR A 454 -22.33 56.99 56.26
C THR A 454 -20.86 57.39 56.15
N ASP A 455 -20.10 57.37 57.25
CA ASP A 455 -18.67 57.71 57.26
C ASP A 455 -17.80 56.66 56.53
N ALA A 456 -18.12 55.37 56.65
CA ALA A 456 -17.42 54.30 55.93
C ALA A 456 -17.61 54.39 54.40
N MET A 457 -18.83 54.76 53.98
CA MET A 457 -19.18 54.93 52.57
C MET A 457 -18.46 56.14 51.94
N ALA A 458 -18.39 57.28 52.65
CA ALA A 458 -17.74 58.47 52.14
C ALA A 458 -16.23 58.27 51.88
N ARG A 459 -15.53 57.54 52.76
CA ARG A 459 -14.08 57.28 52.64
C ARG A 459 -13.73 56.38 51.45
N GLN A 460 -14.58 55.41 51.12
CA GLN A 460 -14.41 54.53 49.95
C GLN A 460 -14.58 55.32 48.63
N GLY A 461 -15.53 56.25 48.58
CA GLY A 461 -15.72 57.11 47.41
C GLY A 461 -14.52 58.02 47.12
N ILE A 462 -13.94 58.65 48.14
CA ILE A 462 -12.77 59.56 47.98
C ILE A 462 -11.54 58.78 47.50
N ALA A 463 -11.29 57.57 48.00
CA ALA A 463 -10.20 56.72 47.52
C ALA A 463 -10.37 56.40 46.02
N ALA A 464 -11.57 55.99 45.59
CA ALA A 464 -11.86 55.68 44.19
C ALA A 464 -11.63 56.87 43.24
N VAL A 465 -12.02 58.09 43.65
CA VAL A 465 -11.80 59.30 42.85
C VAL A 465 -10.33 59.70 42.80
N ALA A 466 -9.58 59.55 43.90
CA ALA A 466 -8.14 59.81 43.91
C ALA A 466 -7.38 58.84 42.98
N ALA A 467 -7.82 57.58 42.87
CA ALA A 467 -7.23 56.62 41.93
C ALA A 467 -7.49 57.02 40.47
N MET A 468 -8.66 57.60 40.16
CA MET A 468 -8.99 58.11 38.83
C MET A 468 -8.14 59.33 38.45
N ALA A 469 -7.82 60.21 39.41
CA ALA A 469 -7.00 61.38 39.17
C ALA A 469 -5.52 61.05 38.87
N ALA A 470 -5.04 59.87 39.29
CA ALA A 470 -3.67 59.42 39.04
C ALA A 470 -3.47 58.79 37.65
N ILE A 471 -4.50 58.76 36.79
CA ILE A 471 -4.43 58.20 35.44
C ILE A 471 -3.75 59.23 34.51
N PRO A 472 -2.61 58.89 33.87
CA PRO A 472 -1.90 59.82 32.99
C PRO A 472 -2.76 60.31 31.82
N HIS A 473 -2.54 61.57 31.41
CA HIS A 473 -3.25 62.15 30.26
C HIS A 473 -2.67 61.69 28.93
N MET A 474 -3.53 61.59 27.91
CA MET A 474 -3.15 61.23 26.54
C MET A 474 -2.27 62.32 25.88
N ASP A 475 -1.10 61.89 25.41
CA ASP A 475 -0.10 62.74 24.72
C ASP A 475 -0.65 63.41 23.45
N ARG A 476 0.04 64.49 23.04
CA ARG A 476 -0.45 65.43 22.02
C ARG A 476 -0.60 64.81 20.63
N ASP A 477 0.09 63.72 20.31
CA ASP A 477 0.05 63.11 18.97
C ASP A 477 -0.75 61.79 18.91
N ALA A 478 -1.31 61.35 20.05
CA ALA A 478 -2.15 60.15 20.12
C ALA A 478 -3.65 60.47 20.00
N ASN A 479 -4.37 59.64 19.23
CA ASN A 479 -5.82 59.71 19.08
C ASN A 479 -6.58 58.85 20.11
N PHE A 480 -5.90 57.92 20.77
CA PHE A 480 -6.47 57.06 21.81
C PHE A 480 -5.41 56.69 22.87
N ALA A 481 -5.80 56.64 24.14
CA ALA A 481 -4.95 56.15 25.23
C ALA A 481 -5.79 55.46 26.32
N MET A 482 -5.17 54.52 27.03
CA MET A 482 -5.75 53.84 28.19
C MET A 482 -4.71 53.78 29.31
N GLY A 483 -5.13 54.11 30.53
CA GLY A 483 -4.26 54.14 31.71
C GLY A 483 -4.94 53.54 32.94
N VAL A 484 -4.13 53.15 33.91
CA VAL A 484 -4.59 52.62 35.21
C VAL A 484 -3.97 53.45 36.33
N GLY A 485 -4.75 53.76 37.36
CA GLY A 485 -4.33 54.46 38.56
C GLY A 485 -4.71 53.66 39.80
N SER A 486 -3.94 53.80 40.89
CA SER A 486 -4.27 53.21 42.18
C SER A 486 -4.02 54.22 43.30
N SER A 487 -4.80 54.14 44.38
CA SER A 487 -4.69 55.07 45.51
C SER A 487 -5.08 54.40 46.84
N THR A 488 -4.70 55.04 47.94
CA THR A 488 -5.19 54.69 49.27
C THR A 488 -5.55 55.95 50.05
N PHE A 489 -6.66 55.91 50.78
CA PHE A 489 -7.13 57.02 51.61
C PHE A 489 -7.66 56.50 52.94
N LEU A 490 -7.02 56.91 54.05
CA LEU A 490 -7.40 56.57 55.43
C LEU A 490 -7.72 55.07 55.65
N GLY A 491 -6.88 54.19 55.09
CA GLY A 491 -7.00 52.73 55.23
C GLY A 491 -7.85 52.02 54.16
N GLN A 492 -8.58 52.75 53.32
CA GLN A 492 -9.27 52.19 52.14
C GLN A 492 -8.33 52.19 50.93
N LYS A 493 -8.41 51.16 50.08
CA LYS A 493 -7.59 50.99 48.86
C LYS A 493 -8.48 51.00 47.63
N ALA A 494 -8.05 51.69 46.58
CA ALA A 494 -8.82 51.84 45.36
C ALA A 494 -7.98 51.69 44.09
N MET A 495 -8.61 51.24 43.01
CA MET A 495 -8.02 51.16 41.67
C MET A 495 -8.97 51.77 40.65
N ALA A 496 -8.42 52.39 39.61
CA ALA A 496 -9.18 53.00 38.54
C ALA A 496 -8.59 52.72 37.17
N LEU A 497 -9.46 52.60 36.18
CA LEU A 497 -9.15 52.41 34.77
C LEU A 497 -9.77 53.55 33.97
N GLY A 498 -9.00 54.13 33.05
CA GLY A 498 -9.43 55.28 32.26
C GLY A 498 -9.06 55.14 30.81
N ILE A 499 -9.99 55.44 29.93
CA ILE A 499 -9.79 55.52 28.49
C ILE A 499 -10.03 56.96 28.02
N GLN A 500 -9.17 57.44 27.14
CA GLN A 500 -9.22 58.78 26.57
C GLN A 500 -9.14 58.67 25.06
N ALA A 501 -9.97 59.44 24.34
CA ALA A 501 -10.01 59.46 22.89
C ALA A 501 -10.10 60.90 22.37
N ARG A 502 -9.39 61.21 21.30
CA ARG A 502 -9.47 62.50 20.61
C ARG A 502 -10.50 62.39 19.49
N LEU A 503 -11.55 63.19 19.59
CA LEU A 503 -12.64 63.19 18.61
C LEU A 503 -12.37 64.17 17.47
N THR A 504 -11.77 65.32 17.78
CA THR A 504 -11.26 66.30 16.80
C THR A 504 -9.99 66.98 17.35
N GLU A 505 -9.26 67.76 16.54
CA GLU A 505 -7.99 68.40 16.98
C GLU A 505 -8.11 69.22 18.28
N ASN A 506 -9.29 69.78 18.55
CA ASN A 506 -9.57 70.58 19.74
C ASN A 506 -10.49 69.89 20.77
N LEU A 507 -10.99 68.67 20.51
CA LEU A 507 -11.93 67.98 21.41
C LEU A 507 -11.41 66.60 21.84
N LYS A 508 -11.22 66.43 23.15
CA LYS A 508 -10.90 65.16 23.79
C LYS A 508 -12.08 64.69 24.64
N ALA A 509 -12.36 63.40 24.62
CA ALA A 509 -13.28 62.75 25.54
C ALA A 509 -12.52 61.75 26.41
N SER A 510 -12.94 61.61 27.66
CA SER A 510 -12.37 60.70 28.63
C SER A 510 -13.48 59.99 29.40
N LEU A 511 -13.26 58.72 29.69
CA LEU A 511 -14.14 57.90 30.50
C LEU A 511 -13.29 57.13 31.50
N ASN A 512 -13.56 57.32 32.78
CA ASN A 512 -12.80 56.75 33.89
C ASN A 512 -13.74 56.02 34.84
N GLY A 513 -13.30 54.87 35.36
CA GLY A 513 -14.01 54.11 36.37
C GLY A 513 -13.08 53.75 37.52
N GLY A 514 -13.49 54.07 38.75
CA GLY A 514 -12.78 53.78 39.99
C GLY A 514 -13.57 52.82 40.89
N LEU A 515 -12.86 51.93 41.58
CA LEU A 515 -13.41 50.87 42.42
C LEU A 515 -12.71 50.92 43.78
N SER A 516 -13.47 50.93 44.88
CA SER A 516 -12.95 50.85 46.26
C SER A 516 -13.91 50.08 47.15
N GLY A 517 -13.55 48.86 47.55
CA GLY A 517 -14.44 47.97 48.30
C GLY A 517 -15.74 47.68 47.54
N SER A 518 -16.88 47.98 48.16
CA SER A 518 -18.22 47.79 47.58
C SER A 518 -18.71 48.98 46.73
N GLN A 519 -17.96 50.09 46.73
CA GLN A 519 -18.33 51.31 45.99
C GLN A 519 -17.68 51.40 44.63
N LYS A 520 -18.46 51.86 43.65
CA LYS A 520 -18.06 52.08 42.26
C LYS A 520 -18.31 53.53 41.91
N VAL A 521 -17.33 54.19 41.32
CA VAL A 521 -17.44 55.58 40.86
C VAL A 521 -17.10 55.61 39.37
N LEU A 522 -17.93 56.27 38.58
CA LEU A 522 -17.75 56.43 37.13
C LEU A 522 -17.70 57.93 36.84
N GLY A 523 -16.72 58.36 36.05
CA GLY A 523 -16.56 59.74 35.62
C GLY A 523 -16.36 59.79 34.12
N ALA A 524 -17.14 60.61 33.43
CA ALA A 524 -16.94 60.94 32.03
C ALA A 524 -16.66 62.44 31.91
N GLY A 525 -15.72 62.83 31.06
CA GLY A 525 -15.36 64.23 30.88
C GLY A 525 -15.00 64.51 29.43
N MET A 526 -15.42 65.67 28.93
CA MET A 526 -15.01 66.17 27.63
C MET A 526 -14.27 67.49 27.82
N LEU A 527 -13.18 67.66 27.07
CA LEU A 527 -12.31 68.80 27.15
C LEU A 527 -12.17 69.38 25.75
N TYR A 528 -12.59 70.63 25.61
CA TYR A 528 -12.46 71.41 24.39
C TYR A 528 -11.39 72.48 24.62
N GLN A 529 -10.34 72.49 23.81
CA GLN A 529 -9.24 73.46 23.89
C GLN A 529 -9.35 74.50 22.78
N TRP A 530 -9.37 75.77 23.15
CA TRP A 530 -9.14 76.89 22.25
C TRP A 530 -7.78 77.53 22.57
N LYS A 531 -7.17 78.20 21.59
CA LYS A 531 -5.93 78.94 21.81
C LYS A 531 -6.20 80.34 22.33
#